data_AF-A0A820LHI7-F1
#
_entry.id   AF-A0A820LHI7-F1
#
_cell.length_a   1.000
_cell.length_b   1.000
_cell.length_c   1.000
_cell.angle_alpha   90.00
_cell.angle_beta   90.00
_cell.angle_gamma   90.00
#
_symmetry.space_group_name_H-M   'P 1'
#
loop_
_entity.id
_entity.type
_entity.pdbx_description
1 polymer ?
#
loop_
_entity_poly.entity_id
_entity_poly.type
_entity_poly.pdbx_seq_one_letter_code
_entity_poly.pdbx_strand_id
1 'polypeptide(L)'
;FSYASSHSKANRKKNILPEDIFSYNNDLFYEYIKQAYGNDIAKLFSFQAIRNAELLLDTSCEDILLVLQQESDDIDALKKMCCFEVAGNKYQVKLGVKLTINNLIQSLNVTPLNQSQTQDTVTPLESTLSSSLTTNTSSIQSTSSPMQRKLDELGHIADIEERIDRWWVIHDEAERASLEQGIDYFLAITKSLINTYTCALSCKCHTRFKLPFMAPGFFKISSLYRHLKEKQCIQLRPGKENNLVNSEISSSNQSKTLHSVATSSGIESQHVKKAAHTTTSKRIRPQSDRHGVIKKSSKSYIKQVTLERLISFAKSKTNSYVKNYELKRDQLEHDLPDKLTEVWKQGPMSSGISDIPILIPWMKNTFENFKKQKNKFTYDNLIQQFALLLFILGGRNCYEFLRLNLPTALCHVSNVELLMRNNEQKNT
;
A
#
# COMPACT_ATOMS: atom_id res chain seq x y z
N PHE A 1 -46.93 -6.90 16.43
CA PHE A 1 -46.27 -6.05 15.42
C PHE A 1 -45.81 -6.93 14.27
N SER A 2 -46.45 -6.80 13.10
CA SER A 2 -46.11 -7.54 11.88
C SER A 2 -45.33 -6.62 10.94
N TYR A 3 -44.07 -6.94 10.65
CA TYR A 3 -43.29 -6.25 9.63
C TYR A 3 -43.35 -7.06 8.33
N ALA A 4 -44.29 -6.70 7.45
CA ALA A 4 -44.36 -7.24 6.11
C ALA A 4 -43.24 -6.64 5.26
N SER A 5 -42.07 -7.30 5.21
CA SER A 5 -41.00 -6.92 4.27
C SER A 5 -41.39 -7.30 2.85
N SER A 6 -41.90 -6.33 2.09
CA SER A 6 -42.22 -6.46 0.68
C SER A 6 -40.96 -6.49 -0.19
N HIS A 7 -40.14 -7.55 -0.06
CA HIS A 7 -39.07 -7.82 -1.01
C HIS A 7 -39.68 -8.26 -2.34
N SER A 8 -39.77 -7.32 -3.28
CA SER A 8 -40.08 -7.62 -4.67
C SER A 8 -39.09 -8.68 -5.19
N LYS A 9 -39.62 -9.72 -5.84
CA LYS A 9 -38.81 -10.74 -6.51
C LYS A 9 -38.20 -10.15 -7.78
N ALA A 10 -37.26 -9.23 -7.62
CA ALA A 10 -36.44 -8.73 -8.71
C ALA A 10 -35.70 -9.92 -9.33
N ASN A 11 -36.03 -10.23 -10.59
CA ASN A 11 -35.35 -11.27 -11.35
C ASN A 11 -33.85 -10.94 -11.36
N ARG A 12 -33.04 -11.76 -10.67
CA ARG A 12 -31.58 -11.67 -10.70
C ARG A 12 -31.09 -12.11 -12.08
N LYS A 13 -31.26 -11.23 -13.07
CA LYS A 13 -30.52 -11.30 -14.33
C LYS A 13 -29.05 -11.48 -13.95
N LYS A 14 -28.38 -12.45 -14.58
CA LYS A 14 -26.91 -12.61 -14.42
C LYS A 14 -26.26 -11.25 -14.68
N ASN A 15 -25.17 -10.95 -13.97
CA ASN A 15 -24.42 -9.70 -14.09
C ASN A 15 -23.73 -9.61 -15.46
N ILE A 16 -24.53 -9.33 -16.49
CA ILE A 16 -24.09 -9.01 -17.84
C ILE A 16 -23.67 -7.54 -17.79
N LEU A 17 -22.42 -7.26 -18.17
CA LEU A 17 -21.96 -5.89 -18.35
C LEU A 17 -22.67 -5.26 -19.56
N PRO A 18 -23.10 -3.99 -19.47
CA PRO A 18 -23.49 -3.22 -20.65
C PRO A 18 -22.36 -3.24 -21.67
N GLU A 19 -22.71 -3.38 -22.95
CA GLU A 19 -21.70 -3.36 -24.02
C GLU A 19 -20.95 -2.02 -24.02
N ASP A 20 -21.65 -0.92 -23.75
CA ASP A 20 -21.15 0.45 -23.71
C ASP A 20 -20.52 0.88 -22.37
N ILE A 21 -20.21 -0.06 -21.46
CA ILE A 21 -19.71 0.25 -20.10
C ILE A 21 -18.46 1.15 -20.06
N PHE A 22 -17.60 1.09 -21.08
CA PHE A 22 -16.41 1.94 -21.19
C PHE A 22 -16.75 3.41 -21.53
N SER A 23 -17.94 3.69 -22.08
CA SER A 23 -18.42 5.05 -22.30
C SER A 23 -18.96 5.73 -21.01
N TYR A 24 -19.28 4.94 -19.98
CA TYR A 24 -19.86 5.47 -18.75
C TYR A 24 -18.81 6.22 -17.93
N ASN A 25 -19.12 7.48 -17.61
CA ASN A 25 -18.25 8.37 -16.86
C ASN A 25 -19.01 9.05 -15.72
N ASN A 26 -18.31 9.27 -14.60
CA ASN A 26 -18.84 9.90 -13.37
C ASN A 26 -20.16 9.25 -12.92
N ASP A 27 -21.24 10.02 -12.81
CA ASP A 27 -22.51 9.59 -12.23
C ASP A 27 -23.16 8.39 -12.96
N LEU A 28 -23.02 8.30 -14.28
CA LEU A 28 -23.52 7.15 -15.05
C LEU A 28 -22.80 5.86 -14.65
N PHE A 29 -21.49 5.93 -14.42
CA PHE A 29 -20.70 4.81 -13.94
C PHE A 29 -21.11 4.46 -12.50
N TYR A 30 -21.21 5.45 -11.61
CA TYR A 30 -21.59 5.20 -10.21
C TYR A 30 -23.01 4.63 -10.05
N GLU A 31 -24.00 5.12 -10.81
CA GLU A 31 -25.36 4.56 -10.78
C GLU A 31 -25.41 3.13 -11.34
N TYR A 32 -24.66 2.83 -12.41
CA TYR A 32 -24.51 1.44 -12.87
C TYR A 32 -23.91 0.54 -11.79
N ILE A 33 -22.80 0.95 -11.18
CA ILE A 33 -22.14 0.15 -10.11
C ILE A 33 -23.08 -0.04 -8.91
N LYS A 34 -23.81 1.00 -8.53
CA LYS A 34 -24.82 0.98 -7.45
C LYS A 34 -25.97 0.02 -7.75
N GLN A 35 -26.43 -0.04 -8.99
CA GLN A 35 -27.50 -0.93 -9.43
C GLN A 35 -27.03 -2.40 -9.55
N ALA A 36 -25.84 -2.65 -10.09
CA ALA A 36 -25.34 -3.98 -10.39
C ALA A 36 -24.59 -4.66 -9.22
N TYR A 37 -23.90 -3.88 -8.39
CA TYR A 37 -22.97 -4.38 -7.37
C TYR A 37 -23.23 -3.86 -5.96
N GLY A 38 -23.98 -2.77 -5.81
CA GLY A 38 -24.41 -2.22 -4.52
C GLY A 38 -23.87 -0.83 -4.21
N ASN A 39 -24.58 -0.13 -3.33
CA ASN A 39 -24.29 1.25 -2.92
C ASN A 39 -22.97 1.39 -2.14
N ASP A 40 -22.50 0.33 -1.48
CA ASP A 40 -21.20 0.27 -0.82
C ASP A 40 -20.04 0.27 -1.82
N ILE A 41 -20.13 -0.52 -2.90
CA ILE A 41 -19.12 -0.52 -3.97
C ILE A 41 -19.10 0.83 -4.71
N ALA A 42 -20.27 1.37 -5.04
CA ALA A 42 -20.38 2.66 -5.72
C ALA A 42 -19.75 3.80 -4.90
N LYS A 43 -20.05 3.87 -3.59
CA LYS A 43 -19.43 4.85 -2.70
C LYS A 43 -17.92 4.67 -2.55
N LEU A 44 -17.44 3.43 -2.51
CA LEU A 44 -16.00 3.15 -2.41
C LEU A 44 -15.24 3.61 -3.66
N PHE A 45 -15.85 3.49 -4.85
CA PHE A 45 -15.29 4.00 -6.09
C PHE A 45 -15.38 5.53 -6.17
N SER A 46 -16.51 6.13 -5.79
CA SER A 46 -16.66 7.60 -5.79
C SER A 46 -15.71 8.28 -4.81
N PHE A 47 -15.48 7.71 -3.62
CA PHE A 47 -14.52 8.21 -2.63
C PHE A 47 -13.08 8.24 -3.17
N GLN A 48 -12.74 7.33 -4.10
CA GLN A 48 -11.42 7.24 -4.72
C GLN A 48 -11.36 7.86 -6.12
N ALA A 49 -12.41 8.56 -6.56
CA ALA A 49 -12.57 9.13 -7.89
C ALA A 49 -12.38 8.14 -9.06
N ILE A 50 -12.70 6.85 -8.83
CA ILE A 50 -12.69 5.80 -9.87
C ILE A 50 -13.97 5.96 -10.69
N ARG A 51 -13.93 6.89 -11.64
CA ARG A 51 -15.11 7.43 -12.34
C ARG A 51 -15.52 6.71 -13.62
N ASN A 52 -14.77 5.71 -14.08
CA ASN A 52 -15.08 4.92 -15.28
C ASN A 52 -14.39 3.55 -15.24
N ALA A 53 -14.70 2.70 -16.23
CA ALA A 53 -14.15 1.35 -16.32
C ALA A 53 -12.63 1.31 -16.58
N GLU A 54 -12.08 2.28 -17.32
CA GLU A 54 -10.64 2.36 -17.62
C GLU A 54 -9.83 2.58 -16.33
N LEU A 55 -10.18 3.58 -15.53
CA LEU A 55 -9.53 3.86 -14.24
C LEU A 55 -9.66 2.71 -13.24
N LEU A 56 -10.76 1.94 -13.33
CA LEU A 56 -10.94 0.74 -12.52
C LEU A 56 -10.01 -0.40 -12.96
N LEU A 57 -9.71 -0.54 -14.26
CA LEU A 57 -8.74 -1.51 -14.76
C LEU A 57 -7.29 -1.12 -14.43
N ASP A 58 -6.99 0.18 -14.42
CA ASP A 58 -5.66 0.70 -14.04
C ASP A 58 -5.37 0.60 -12.52
N THR A 59 -6.40 0.40 -11.69
CA THR A 59 -6.26 0.35 -10.23
C THR A 59 -6.40 -1.09 -9.70
N SER A 60 -5.40 -1.60 -8.98
CA SER A 60 -5.49 -2.96 -8.43
C SER A 60 -6.54 -3.05 -7.30
N CYS A 61 -7.21 -4.19 -7.18
CA CYS A 61 -8.21 -4.40 -6.11
C CYS A 61 -7.64 -4.19 -4.70
N GLU A 62 -6.36 -4.52 -4.47
CA GLU A 62 -5.74 -4.24 -3.17
C GLU A 62 -5.56 -2.74 -2.95
N ASP A 63 -5.13 -1.97 -3.97
CA ASP A 63 -5.01 -0.51 -3.88
C ASP A 63 -6.36 0.17 -3.58
N ILE A 64 -7.43 -0.29 -4.22
CA ILE A 64 -8.82 0.16 -3.95
C ILE A 64 -9.21 -0.10 -2.49
N LEU A 65 -8.76 -1.22 -1.91
CA LEU A 65 -9.09 -1.59 -0.53
C LEU A 65 -8.15 -0.98 0.52
N LEU A 66 -6.96 -0.51 0.14
CA LEU A 66 -6.02 0.16 1.05
C LEU A 66 -6.60 1.45 1.66
N VAL A 67 -7.53 2.13 0.98
CA VAL A 67 -8.17 3.34 1.54
C VAL A 67 -8.92 3.05 2.84
N LEU A 68 -9.51 1.86 2.98
CA LEU A 68 -10.27 1.45 4.17
C LEU A 68 -9.39 1.19 5.41
N GLN A 69 -8.06 1.19 5.24
CA GLN A 69 -7.08 1.07 6.33
C GLN A 69 -6.70 2.43 6.95
N GLN A 70 -7.13 3.55 6.36
CA GLN A 70 -6.78 4.88 6.85
C GLN A 70 -7.65 5.30 8.04
N GLU A 71 -7.07 6.04 8.97
CA GLU A 71 -7.76 6.63 10.13
C GLU A 71 -8.20 8.06 9.76
N SER A 72 -9.49 8.23 9.46
CA SER A 72 -10.12 9.50 9.10
C SER A 72 -11.64 9.39 9.26
N ASP A 73 -12.26 10.43 9.83
CA ASP A 73 -13.69 10.50 10.08
C ASP A 73 -14.52 10.33 8.79
N ASP A 74 -14.04 10.87 7.67
CA ASP A 74 -14.65 10.76 6.33
C ASP A 74 -14.71 9.31 5.84
N ILE A 75 -13.77 8.47 6.29
CA ILE A 75 -13.63 7.07 5.87
C ILE A 75 -14.43 6.13 6.79
N ASP A 76 -14.80 6.55 8.00
CA ASP A 76 -15.50 5.69 8.96
C ASP A 76 -16.92 5.32 8.52
N ALA A 77 -17.61 6.19 7.77
CA ALA A 77 -18.85 5.84 7.09
C ALA A 77 -18.63 4.73 6.04
N LEU A 78 -17.52 4.80 5.30
CA LEU A 78 -17.14 3.83 4.28
C LEU A 78 -16.75 2.48 4.90
N LYS A 79 -15.99 2.48 6.01
CA LYS A 79 -15.64 1.27 6.78
C LYS A 79 -16.89 0.57 7.31
N LYS A 80 -17.86 1.29 7.87
CA LYS A 80 -19.12 0.68 8.37
C LYS A 80 -19.90 -0.02 7.23
N MET A 81 -19.80 0.49 6.00
CA MET A 81 -20.38 -0.15 4.82
C MET A 81 -19.54 -1.35 4.34
N CYS A 82 -18.23 -1.20 4.15
CA CYS A 82 -17.39 -2.18 3.46
C CYS A 82 -16.67 -3.20 4.37
N CYS A 83 -16.63 -2.98 5.69
CA CYS A 83 -15.85 -3.78 6.64
C CYS A 83 -16.72 -4.37 7.77
N PHE A 84 -16.22 -5.43 8.40
CA PHE A 84 -16.61 -5.82 9.74
C PHE A 84 -15.73 -5.10 10.76
N GLU A 85 -16.34 -4.64 11.85
CA GLU A 85 -15.60 -4.17 13.01
C GLU A 85 -15.16 -5.38 13.85
N VAL A 86 -13.86 -5.41 14.17
CA VAL A 86 -13.17 -6.42 14.96
C VAL A 86 -12.66 -5.74 16.24
N ALA A 87 -12.66 -6.48 17.34
CA ALA A 87 -12.35 -5.97 18.68
C ALA A 87 -11.13 -5.01 18.71
N GLY A 88 -11.36 -3.83 19.29
CA GLY A 88 -10.36 -2.75 19.41
C GLY A 88 -10.27 -1.84 18.19
N ASN A 89 -11.42 -1.39 17.65
CA ASN A 89 -11.56 -0.46 16.53
C ASN A 89 -10.83 -0.89 15.24
N LYS A 90 -10.60 -2.19 15.05
CA LYS A 90 -9.95 -2.73 13.85
C LYS A 90 -11.01 -3.08 12.83
N TYR A 91 -10.74 -2.80 11.56
CA TYR A 91 -11.68 -3.09 10.48
C TYR A 91 -11.12 -4.15 9.55
N GLN A 92 -11.92 -5.17 9.26
CA GLN A 92 -11.61 -6.21 8.27
C GLN A 92 -12.58 -6.10 7.10
N VAL A 93 -12.06 -5.91 5.88
CA VAL A 93 -12.88 -5.82 4.67
C VAL A 93 -13.78 -7.05 4.51
N LYS A 94 -15.07 -6.84 4.26
CA LYS A 94 -16.04 -7.93 4.00
C LYS A 94 -15.59 -8.70 2.77
N LEU A 95 -15.48 -10.03 2.88
CA LEU A 95 -15.03 -10.89 1.76
C LEU A 95 -15.88 -10.68 0.49
N GLY A 96 -17.19 -10.44 0.65
CA GLY A 96 -18.09 -10.11 -0.45
C GLY A 96 -17.67 -8.86 -1.24
N VAL A 97 -17.23 -7.78 -0.57
CA VAL A 97 -16.74 -6.57 -1.23
C VAL A 97 -15.51 -6.86 -2.09
N LYS A 98 -14.53 -7.57 -1.51
CA LYS A 98 -13.29 -7.94 -2.21
C LYS A 98 -13.54 -8.85 -3.41
N LEU A 99 -14.42 -9.84 -3.28
CA LEU A 99 -14.80 -10.72 -4.38
C LEU A 99 -15.58 -9.97 -5.47
N THR A 100 -16.49 -9.08 -5.10
CA THR A 100 -17.27 -8.28 -6.06
C THR A 100 -16.38 -7.38 -6.92
N ILE A 101 -15.42 -6.66 -6.31
CA ILE A 101 -14.48 -5.79 -7.04
C ILE A 101 -13.59 -6.64 -7.96
N ASN A 102 -13.04 -7.75 -7.47
CA ASN A 102 -12.24 -8.67 -8.29
C ASN A 102 -13.03 -9.23 -9.49
N ASN A 103 -14.27 -9.66 -9.28
CA ASN A 103 -15.11 -10.21 -10.33
C ASN A 103 -15.44 -9.15 -11.39
N LEU A 104 -15.75 -7.91 -10.99
CA LEU A 104 -15.96 -6.79 -11.91
C LEU A 104 -14.71 -6.50 -12.75
N ILE A 105 -13.53 -6.38 -12.11
CA ILE A 105 -12.25 -6.17 -12.81
C ILE A 105 -11.99 -7.33 -13.80
N GLN A 106 -12.23 -8.58 -13.40
CA GLN A 106 -12.07 -9.74 -14.29
C GLN A 106 -13.04 -9.69 -15.48
N SER A 107 -14.32 -9.40 -15.25
CA SER A 107 -15.31 -9.32 -16.33
C SER A 107 -15.03 -8.17 -17.31
N LEU A 108 -14.51 -7.03 -16.83
CA LEU A 108 -14.04 -5.94 -17.70
C LEU A 108 -12.83 -6.38 -18.55
N ASN A 109 -11.85 -7.08 -17.97
CA ASN A 109 -10.71 -7.64 -18.73
C ASN A 109 -11.12 -8.71 -19.76
N VAL A 110 -12.18 -9.47 -19.49
CA VAL A 110 -12.75 -10.49 -20.39
C VAL A 110 -13.69 -9.89 -21.46
N THR A 111 -13.83 -8.56 -21.50
CA THR A 111 -14.56 -7.84 -22.57
C THR A 111 -13.59 -7.11 -23.52
N PRO A 112 -12.71 -7.82 -24.28
CA PRO A 112 -11.80 -7.17 -25.20
C PRO A 112 -12.53 -6.64 -26.45
N LEU A 113 -12.43 -5.33 -26.66
CA LEU A 113 -12.19 -4.63 -27.94
C LEU A 113 -12.95 -4.99 -29.24
N ASN A 114 -13.96 -5.86 -29.24
CA ASN A 114 -14.76 -6.18 -30.43
C ASN A 114 -15.59 -4.97 -30.95
N GLN A 115 -15.56 -3.82 -30.28
CA GLN A 115 -16.27 -2.60 -30.65
C GLN A 115 -15.49 -1.69 -31.62
N SER A 116 -14.23 -1.99 -31.96
CA SER A 116 -13.38 -1.12 -32.79
C SER A 116 -13.37 -1.46 -34.29
N GLN A 117 -14.32 -2.26 -34.81
CA GLN A 117 -14.32 -2.71 -36.23
C GLN A 117 -15.69 -2.65 -36.94
N THR A 118 -16.60 -1.75 -36.55
CA THR A 118 -17.89 -1.58 -37.24
C THR A 118 -18.21 -0.12 -37.58
N GLN A 119 -17.40 0.47 -38.47
CA GLN A 119 -17.85 1.55 -39.35
C GLN A 119 -16.89 1.72 -40.54
N ASP A 120 -17.17 1.00 -41.64
CA ASP A 120 -16.76 1.36 -43.00
C ASP A 120 -17.65 0.61 -44.02
N THR A 121 -18.97 0.81 -43.89
CA THR A 121 -19.95 0.31 -44.86
C THR A 121 -19.98 1.27 -46.05
N VAL A 122 -19.00 1.15 -46.95
CA VAL A 122 -19.00 1.86 -48.23
C VAL A 122 -20.14 1.32 -49.11
N THR A 123 -21.05 2.20 -49.50
CA THR A 123 -22.16 1.93 -50.43
C THR A 123 -21.61 1.62 -51.83
N PRO A 124 -22.15 0.62 -52.56
CA PRO A 124 -21.52 0.13 -53.78
C PRO A 124 -21.75 1.03 -54.99
N LEU A 125 -20.72 1.17 -55.84
CA LEU A 125 -20.88 1.49 -57.26
C LEU A 125 -20.12 0.47 -58.11
N GLU A 126 -20.58 0.30 -59.34
CA GLU A 126 -20.43 -0.94 -60.10
C GLU A 126 -19.07 -1.14 -60.80
N SER A 127 -18.81 -2.43 -61.09
CA SER A 127 -18.33 -2.96 -62.38
C SER A 127 -16.90 -3.52 -62.50
N THR A 128 -16.87 -4.69 -63.15
CA THR A 128 -15.83 -5.19 -64.08
C THR A 128 -14.71 -6.13 -63.56
N LEU A 129 -15.04 -7.43 -63.59
CA LEU A 129 -14.23 -8.55 -64.12
C LEU A 129 -12.68 -8.50 -64.01
N SER A 130 -12.06 -9.43 -63.25
CA SER A 130 -11.36 -10.63 -63.80
C SER A 130 -10.44 -11.39 -62.80
N SER A 131 -10.32 -12.70 -63.04
CA SER A 131 -9.16 -13.59 -62.78
C SER A 131 -8.49 -13.69 -61.39
N SER A 132 -8.92 -14.71 -60.64
CA SER A 132 -8.08 -15.79 -60.05
C SER A 132 -6.58 -15.59 -59.80
N LEU A 133 -6.14 -15.81 -58.55
CA LEU A 133 -5.25 -16.94 -58.19
C LEU A 133 -5.11 -17.11 -56.66
N THR A 134 -5.01 -18.36 -56.22
CA THR A 134 -4.86 -18.76 -54.81
C THR A 134 -3.38 -18.88 -54.41
N THR A 135 -2.99 -18.27 -53.29
CA THR A 135 -1.79 -18.71 -52.55
C THR A 135 -1.96 -18.47 -51.05
N ASN A 136 -1.91 -19.54 -50.25
CA ASN A 136 -2.04 -19.47 -48.80
C ASN A 136 -0.80 -18.81 -48.17
N THR A 137 -0.99 -17.68 -47.50
CA THR A 137 0.03 -17.06 -46.64
C THR A 137 -0.42 -17.19 -45.18
N SER A 138 0.12 -18.19 -44.48
CA SER A 138 -0.13 -18.43 -43.06
C SER A 138 0.60 -17.41 -42.18
N SER A 139 -0.04 -16.26 -41.96
CA SER A 139 0.44 -15.25 -41.02
C SER A 139 0.24 -15.71 -39.57
N ILE A 140 1.34 -16.01 -38.89
CA ILE A 140 1.34 -16.27 -37.45
C ILE A 140 1.07 -14.95 -36.73
N GLN A 141 -0.19 -14.74 -36.30
CA GLN A 141 -0.54 -13.63 -35.41
C GLN A 141 0.05 -13.88 -34.02
N SER A 142 1.19 -13.25 -33.76
CA SER A 142 1.77 -13.19 -32.42
C SER A 142 0.88 -12.36 -31.50
N THR A 143 0.27 -13.00 -30.50
CA THR A 143 -0.55 -12.33 -29.48
C THR A 143 0.33 -11.47 -28.58
N SER A 144 0.49 -10.19 -28.91
CA SER A 144 1.17 -9.24 -28.04
C SER A 144 0.29 -8.86 -26.86
N SER A 145 0.79 -9.10 -25.64
CA SER A 145 0.17 -8.66 -24.38
C SER A 145 -0.15 -7.15 -24.40
N PRO A 146 -1.11 -6.66 -23.59
CA PRO A 146 -1.51 -5.26 -23.59
C PRO A 146 -0.30 -4.34 -23.43
N MET A 147 -0.07 -3.46 -24.40
CA MET A 147 1.03 -2.51 -24.36
C MET A 147 0.82 -1.53 -23.21
N GLN A 148 1.50 -1.75 -22.09
CA GLN A 148 1.85 -0.67 -21.18
C GLN A 148 2.54 0.42 -22.00
N ARG A 149 1.85 1.54 -22.24
CA ARG A 149 2.45 2.71 -22.88
C ARG A 149 3.58 3.17 -21.97
N LYS A 150 4.83 2.86 -22.35
CA LYS A 150 6.01 3.40 -21.68
C LYS A 150 6.00 4.91 -21.87
N LEU A 151 5.51 5.62 -20.85
CA LEU A 151 5.69 7.04 -20.72
C LEU A 151 7.19 7.36 -20.81
N ASP A 152 7.50 8.39 -21.57
CA ASP A 152 8.82 8.98 -21.60
C ASP A 152 9.01 9.93 -20.40
N GLU A 153 10.14 10.61 -20.35
CA GLU A 153 10.44 11.52 -19.25
C GLU A 153 9.42 12.68 -19.17
N LEU A 154 9.00 13.21 -20.33
CA LEU A 154 8.00 14.28 -20.43
C LEU A 154 6.61 13.82 -19.96
N GLY A 155 6.17 12.62 -20.37
CA GLY A 155 4.91 12.04 -19.90
C GLY A 155 4.87 11.81 -18.39
N HIS A 156 6.00 11.44 -17.77
CA HIS A 156 6.09 11.35 -16.31
C HIS A 156 6.12 12.71 -15.61
N ILE A 157 6.67 13.76 -16.23
CA ILE A 157 6.58 15.13 -15.70
C ILE A 157 5.12 15.59 -15.71
N ALA A 158 4.45 15.49 -16.86
CA ALA A 158 3.07 15.92 -17.03
C ALA A 158 2.09 15.20 -16.07
N ASP A 159 2.21 13.88 -15.85
CA ASP A 159 1.43 13.15 -14.84
C ASP A 159 1.58 13.75 -13.44
N ILE A 160 2.82 14.06 -13.04
CA ILE A 160 3.09 14.59 -11.70
C ILE A 160 2.51 15.99 -11.55
N GLU A 161 2.67 16.86 -12.55
CA GLU A 161 2.18 18.24 -12.54
C GLU A 161 0.65 18.28 -12.51
N GLU A 162 -0.01 17.56 -13.43
CA GLU A 162 -1.48 17.49 -13.47
C GLU A 162 -2.08 17.02 -12.13
N ARG A 163 -1.42 16.05 -11.48
CA ARG A 163 -1.89 15.53 -10.19
C ARG A 163 -1.64 16.52 -9.05
N ILE A 164 -0.53 17.25 -9.07
CA ILE A 164 -0.24 18.33 -8.10
C ILE A 164 -1.31 19.43 -8.20
N ASP A 165 -1.58 19.92 -9.41
CA ASP A 165 -2.60 20.96 -9.65
C ASP A 165 -3.99 20.47 -9.27
N ARG A 166 -4.37 19.25 -9.67
CA ARG A 166 -5.66 18.65 -9.29
C ARG A 166 -5.81 18.52 -7.78
N TRP A 167 -4.74 18.16 -7.05
CA TRP A 167 -4.79 18.10 -5.59
C TRP A 167 -4.89 19.49 -4.95
N TRP A 168 -4.20 20.48 -5.51
CA TRP A 168 -4.25 21.87 -5.05
C TRP A 168 -5.67 22.44 -5.16
N VAL A 169 -6.30 22.31 -6.33
CA VAL A 169 -7.68 22.76 -6.62
C VAL A 169 -8.73 22.14 -5.66
N ILE A 170 -8.50 20.93 -5.15
CA ILE A 170 -9.43 20.25 -4.24
C ILE A 170 -9.19 20.64 -2.76
N HIS A 171 -8.04 21.24 -2.41
CA HIS A 171 -7.62 21.38 -1.00
C HIS A 171 -7.16 22.77 -0.54
N ASP A 172 -6.95 23.75 -1.42
CA ASP A 172 -6.76 25.15 -1.00
C ASP A 172 -7.99 25.97 -1.37
N GLU A 173 -8.68 26.51 -0.35
CA GLU A 173 -9.84 27.43 -0.52
C GLU A 173 -9.40 28.85 -0.94
N ALA A 174 -8.10 29.07 -1.14
CA ALA A 174 -7.52 30.38 -1.47
C ALA A 174 -7.53 30.64 -2.99
N GLU A 175 -7.56 31.92 -3.36
CA GLU A 175 -7.70 32.41 -4.75
C GLU A 175 -6.54 32.04 -5.71
N ARG A 176 -5.57 31.21 -5.32
CA ARG A 176 -4.48 30.75 -6.19
C ARG A 176 -4.87 29.52 -6.99
N ALA A 177 -5.07 29.71 -8.29
CA ALA A 177 -5.54 28.70 -9.22
C ALA A 177 -4.61 27.48 -9.41
N SER A 178 -3.29 27.60 -9.19
CA SER A 178 -2.31 26.54 -9.42
C SER A 178 -1.01 26.73 -8.63
N LEU A 179 -0.15 25.70 -8.62
CA LEU A 179 1.23 25.77 -8.13
C LEU A 179 2.19 25.81 -9.33
N GLU A 180 3.12 26.77 -9.37
CA GLU A 180 4.01 26.93 -10.53
C GLU A 180 5.35 26.18 -10.37
N GLN A 181 5.70 25.33 -11.34
CA GLN A 181 7.02 24.70 -11.42
C GLN A 181 8.10 25.78 -11.59
N GLY A 182 9.17 25.69 -10.80
CA GLY A 182 10.25 26.68 -10.76
C GLY A 182 10.03 27.81 -9.73
N ILE A 183 8.79 28.00 -9.23
CA ILE A 183 8.48 29.02 -8.21
C ILE A 183 8.14 28.37 -6.87
N ASP A 184 7.20 27.41 -6.87
CA ASP A 184 6.65 26.81 -5.66
C ASP A 184 7.19 25.38 -5.42
N TYR A 185 7.57 24.70 -6.49
CA TYR A 185 8.30 23.44 -6.45
C TYR A 185 9.26 23.28 -7.64
N PHE A 186 10.27 22.45 -7.46
CA PHE A 186 11.18 22.03 -8.53
C PHE A 186 11.08 20.52 -8.70
N LEU A 187 10.73 20.08 -9.90
CA LEU A 187 10.72 18.67 -10.28
C LEU A 187 12.03 18.31 -10.99
N ALA A 188 12.57 17.13 -10.69
CA ALA A 188 13.74 16.59 -11.37
C ALA A 188 13.56 15.08 -11.55
N ILE A 189 13.29 14.66 -12.78
CA ILE A 189 13.34 13.25 -13.18
C ILE A 189 14.77 12.94 -13.63
N THR A 190 15.24 11.74 -13.29
CA THR A 190 16.52 11.22 -13.78
C THR A 190 16.33 9.78 -14.21
N LYS A 191 16.70 9.48 -15.44
CA LYS A 191 16.67 8.12 -16.00
C LYS A 191 17.93 7.35 -15.57
N SER A 192 17.73 6.23 -14.88
CA SER A 192 18.80 5.32 -14.47
C SER A 192 19.31 4.49 -15.65
N LEU A 193 20.56 4.02 -15.55
CA LEU A 193 21.18 3.12 -16.53
C LEU A 193 20.38 1.81 -16.73
N ILE A 194 19.62 1.38 -15.73
CA ILE A 194 18.72 0.21 -15.83
C ILE A 194 17.33 0.54 -16.38
N ASN A 195 17.19 1.67 -17.09
CA ASN A 195 15.93 2.16 -17.69
C ASN A 195 14.78 2.32 -16.68
N THR A 196 15.09 2.65 -15.43
CA THR A 196 14.12 3.05 -14.41
C THR A 196 14.21 4.55 -14.16
N TYR A 197 13.08 5.22 -14.00
CA TYR A 197 13.07 6.65 -13.65
C TYR A 197 13.12 6.83 -12.13
N THR A 198 13.91 7.79 -11.65
CA THR A 198 13.81 8.29 -10.28
C THR A 198 13.47 9.76 -10.29
N CYS A 199 12.38 10.13 -9.60
CA CYS A 199 11.95 11.51 -9.49
C CYS A 199 12.27 12.07 -8.09
N ALA A 200 12.85 13.26 -8.07
CA ALA A 200 13.01 14.10 -6.89
C ALA A 200 12.16 15.35 -7.06
N LEU A 201 11.47 15.75 -6.00
CA LEU A 201 10.67 16.97 -5.94
C LEU A 201 11.14 17.82 -4.77
N SER A 202 11.41 19.10 -5.00
CA SER A 202 11.83 20.04 -3.95
C SER A 202 10.77 21.13 -3.79
N CYS A 203 10.16 21.25 -2.61
CA CYS A 203 9.28 22.38 -2.30
C CYS A 203 10.11 23.67 -2.10
N LYS A 204 9.50 24.84 -2.34
CA LYS A 204 10.07 26.18 -2.09
C LYS A 204 10.69 26.35 -0.71
N CYS A 205 10.14 25.71 0.34
CA CYS A 205 10.74 25.66 1.68
C CYS A 205 12.00 24.76 1.79
N HIS A 206 12.59 24.39 0.67
CA HIS A 206 13.75 23.49 0.50
C HIS A 206 13.56 22.05 1.03
N THR A 207 12.36 21.65 1.44
CA THR A 207 12.08 20.24 1.77
C THR A 207 12.11 19.41 0.48
N ARG A 208 12.94 18.36 0.45
CA ARG A 208 13.10 17.46 -0.70
C ARG A 208 12.41 16.11 -0.47
N PHE A 209 11.72 15.64 -1.50
CA PHE A 209 11.01 14.36 -1.55
C PHE A 209 11.64 13.49 -2.63
N LYS A 210 11.94 12.23 -2.31
CA LYS A 210 12.16 11.21 -3.32
C LYS A 210 10.83 10.54 -3.59
N LEU A 211 10.32 10.67 -4.81
CA LEU A 211 9.07 10.02 -5.20
C LEU A 211 9.39 8.58 -5.61
N PRO A 212 8.85 7.54 -4.94
CA PRO A 212 9.04 6.18 -5.38
C PRO A 212 8.21 5.93 -6.64
N PHE A 213 8.82 5.27 -7.62
CA PHE A 213 8.16 4.76 -8.81
C PHE A 213 7.34 3.51 -8.43
N MET A 214 6.05 3.49 -8.77
CA MET A 214 5.13 2.40 -8.51
C MET A 214 4.71 1.75 -9.83
N ALA A 215 4.61 0.43 -9.86
CA ALA A 215 3.82 -0.23 -10.90
C ALA A 215 2.35 0.24 -10.78
N PRO A 216 1.64 0.50 -11.89
CA PRO A 216 1.99 0.15 -13.28
C PRO A 216 2.88 1.16 -14.04
N GLY A 217 3.26 2.30 -13.46
CA GLY A 217 4.16 3.26 -14.12
C GLY A 217 4.19 4.68 -13.56
N PHE A 218 3.74 4.91 -12.32
CA PHE A 218 3.46 6.25 -11.80
C PHE A 218 4.29 6.58 -10.56
N PHE A 219 4.54 7.87 -10.32
CA PHE A 219 5.24 8.31 -9.11
C PHE A 219 4.28 8.54 -7.94
N LYS A 220 4.68 8.11 -6.73
CA LYS A 220 3.90 8.34 -5.50
C LYS A 220 4.19 9.71 -4.89
N ILE A 221 3.25 10.63 -5.08
CA ILE A 221 3.29 12.02 -4.59
C ILE A 221 2.70 12.23 -3.19
N SER A 222 2.22 11.19 -2.51
CA SER A 222 1.62 11.30 -1.17
C SER A 222 2.53 11.96 -0.11
N SER A 223 3.86 11.87 -0.28
CA SER A 223 4.83 12.55 0.60
C SER A 223 4.82 14.07 0.44
N LEU A 224 4.55 14.58 -0.76
CA LEU A 224 4.36 16.01 -1.01
C LEU A 224 3.03 16.48 -0.41
N TYR A 225 1.92 15.77 -0.69
CA TYR A 225 0.60 16.15 -0.19
C TYR A 225 0.57 16.20 1.33
N ARG A 226 1.15 15.20 1.99
CA ARG A 226 1.34 15.20 3.43
C ARG A 226 2.18 16.40 3.89
N HIS A 227 3.24 16.75 3.18
CA HIS A 227 4.04 17.93 3.53
C HIS A 227 3.26 19.25 3.38
N LEU A 228 2.49 19.42 2.31
CA LEU A 228 1.65 20.60 2.06
C LEU A 228 0.52 20.71 3.10
N LYS A 229 0.00 19.57 3.59
CA LYS A 229 -1.06 19.50 4.62
C LYS A 229 -0.55 19.63 6.06
N GLU A 230 0.52 18.92 6.43
CA GLU A 230 1.04 18.86 7.81
C GLU A 230 1.95 20.03 8.17
N LYS A 231 2.75 20.53 7.22
CA LYS A 231 3.60 21.70 7.49
C LYS A 231 2.86 22.97 7.14
N GLN A 232 2.98 23.93 8.04
CA GLN A 232 2.81 25.36 7.75
C GLN A 232 3.86 25.82 6.71
N CYS A 233 3.72 25.39 5.45
CA CYS A 233 4.45 25.95 4.32
C CYS A 233 3.83 27.30 3.93
N ILE A 234 3.75 28.21 4.91
CA ILE A 234 3.01 29.49 4.89
C ILE A 234 3.37 30.33 3.67
N GLN A 235 4.60 30.24 3.17
CA GLN A 235 5.08 30.96 1.98
C GLN A 235 4.41 30.57 0.65
N LEU A 236 3.58 29.53 0.62
CA LEU A 236 2.73 29.18 -0.53
C LEU A 236 1.33 29.82 -0.45
N ARG A 237 0.86 30.16 0.76
CA ARG A 237 -0.40 30.89 0.96
C ARG A 237 -0.18 32.40 0.85
N PRO A 238 -0.76 33.08 -0.16
CA PRO A 238 -0.74 34.55 -0.17
C PRO A 238 -1.62 35.08 0.97
N GLY A 239 -1.28 36.24 1.52
CA GLY A 239 -2.25 37.04 2.28
C GLY A 239 -2.45 36.74 3.78
N LYS A 240 -1.50 36.08 4.47
CA LYS A 240 -1.36 36.27 5.93
C LYS A 240 -0.01 36.92 6.27
N GLU A 241 0.10 38.20 5.90
CA GLU A 241 1.06 39.08 6.54
C GLU A 241 0.74 39.15 8.03
N ASN A 242 1.77 38.97 8.86
CA ASN A 242 1.60 38.99 10.30
C ASN A 242 1.39 40.44 10.76
N ASN A 243 0.13 40.81 11.04
CA ASN A 243 -0.23 41.99 11.83
C ASN A 243 0.23 41.79 13.29
N LEU A 244 1.55 41.81 13.50
CA LEU A 244 2.21 41.60 14.79
C LEU A 244 3.49 42.45 14.92
N VAL A 245 3.52 43.61 14.26
CA VAL A 245 4.47 44.70 14.54
C VAL A 245 3.75 46.05 14.45
N ASN A 246 3.49 46.64 15.62
CA ASN A 246 3.38 48.07 15.91
C ASN A 246 3.10 48.16 17.43
N SER A 247 4.12 48.10 18.30
CA SER A 247 5.00 49.22 18.65
C SER A 247 4.23 50.45 19.17
N GLU A 248 3.82 50.40 20.44
CA GLU A 248 3.63 51.62 21.22
C GLU A 248 4.96 52.37 21.30
N ILE A 249 4.97 53.64 20.89
CA ILE A 249 5.74 54.79 21.45
C ILE A 249 5.40 56.02 20.59
N SER A 250 4.59 56.92 21.14
CA SER A 250 4.75 58.38 20.98
C SER A 250 3.69 59.17 21.76
N SER A 251 4.17 59.84 22.81
CA SER A 251 3.62 61.03 23.51
C SER A 251 2.56 61.88 22.75
N SER A 252 1.56 62.49 23.42
CA SER A 252 1.82 63.57 24.40
C SER A 252 0.55 64.19 25.06
N ASN A 253 0.77 64.75 26.26
CA ASN A 253 0.14 65.93 26.89
C ASN A 253 -1.29 65.91 27.50
N GLN A 254 -1.38 66.69 28.60
CA GLN A 254 -2.55 67.11 29.41
C GLN A 254 -3.13 66.04 30.38
N SER A 255 -3.42 66.32 31.67
CA SER A 255 -3.29 67.56 32.45
C SER A 255 -3.12 67.29 33.96
N LYS A 256 -2.69 68.32 34.71
CA LYS A 256 -2.47 68.32 36.17
C LYS A 256 -3.77 68.12 36.97
N THR A 257 -3.72 67.35 38.07
CA THR A 257 -4.25 67.78 39.38
C THR A 257 -3.47 67.10 40.51
N LEU A 258 -3.23 67.82 41.62
CA LEU A 258 -2.67 67.25 42.86
C LEU A 258 -3.77 66.57 43.69
N HIS A 259 -3.42 65.55 44.49
CA HIS A 259 -3.65 65.59 45.94
C HIS A 259 -2.74 64.58 46.68
N SER A 260 -2.51 64.87 47.96
CA SER A 260 -1.51 64.30 48.86
C SER A 260 -2.09 63.29 49.87
N VAL A 261 -1.23 62.88 50.83
CA VAL A 261 -1.45 62.06 52.06
C VAL A 261 -1.04 60.59 51.83
N ALA A 262 0.14 60.14 52.29
CA ALA A 262 0.52 59.73 53.67
C ALA A 262 -0.29 58.51 54.17
N THR A 263 0.23 57.51 54.89
CA THR A 263 1.34 57.43 55.87
C THR A 263 1.95 56.02 55.94
N SER A 264 3.10 55.86 56.65
CA SER A 264 3.50 54.71 57.53
C SER A 264 3.43 53.26 57.01
N SER A 265 4.31 52.32 57.36
CA SER A 265 5.51 52.23 58.23
C SER A 265 6.22 50.93 57.84
N GLY A 266 7.54 50.77 57.98
CA GLY A 266 8.17 50.14 59.16
C GLY A 266 7.89 48.62 59.27
N ILE A 267 8.83 47.75 59.64
CA ILE A 267 10.16 47.93 60.23
C ILE A 267 10.88 46.54 60.17
N GLU A 268 12.19 46.51 59.90
CA GLU A 268 13.19 45.54 60.41
C GLU A 268 13.03 43.99 60.21
N SER A 269 14.06 43.13 60.32
CA SER A 269 15.54 43.27 60.25
C SER A 269 16.19 41.87 60.38
N GLN A 270 17.39 41.66 59.78
CA GLN A 270 18.42 40.68 60.19
C GLN A 270 18.01 39.17 60.16
N HIS A 271 18.83 38.11 60.30
CA HIS A 271 20.28 37.79 60.34
C HIS A 271 20.45 36.24 60.14
N VAL A 272 21.59 35.55 59.87
CA VAL A 272 22.98 35.82 59.43
C VAL A 272 23.74 34.46 59.29
N LYS A 273 24.97 34.43 58.71
CA LYS A 273 25.99 33.33 58.73
C LYS A 273 25.70 32.11 57.82
N LYS A 274 26.67 31.34 57.29
CA LYS A 274 28.17 31.27 57.39
C LYS A 274 28.70 30.66 56.06
N ALA A 275 29.83 31.12 55.48
CA ALA A 275 31.20 30.54 55.55
C ALA A 275 31.35 29.07 55.03
N ALA A 276 32.41 28.64 54.33
CA ALA A 276 33.79 29.16 54.22
C ALA A 276 34.57 28.72 52.94
N HIS A 277 35.75 29.36 52.75
CA HIS A 277 37.03 29.02 52.07
C HIS A 277 37.29 27.58 51.48
N THR A 278 38.29 27.30 50.59
CA THR A 278 39.66 27.87 50.48
C THR A 278 40.43 27.51 49.16
N THR A 279 41.40 28.37 48.77
CA THR A 279 42.73 28.11 48.09
C THR A 279 42.91 27.43 46.70
N THR A 280 43.34 28.26 45.73
CA THR A 280 44.59 28.19 44.91
C THR A 280 45.32 26.87 44.58
N SER A 281 45.74 26.71 43.30
CA SER A 281 47.14 26.37 42.95
C SER A 281 47.55 26.76 41.51
N LYS A 282 48.86 26.66 41.20
CA LYS A 282 49.56 27.33 40.07
C LYS A 282 49.68 26.53 38.76
N ARG A 283 49.80 27.32 37.70
CA ARG A 283 50.23 27.04 36.31
C ARG A 283 51.63 26.39 36.21
N ILE A 284 51.75 25.29 35.46
CA ILE A 284 53.01 24.83 34.81
C ILE A 284 52.68 24.35 33.37
N ARG A 285 53.50 24.73 32.39
CA ARG A 285 53.54 24.15 31.03
C ARG A 285 54.65 23.09 30.95
N PRO A 286 54.55 22.14 30.02
CA PRO A 286 55.70 21.93 29.13
C PRO A 286 55.35 21.93 27.64
N GLN A 287 56.40 22.16 26.85
CA GLN A 287 56.50 21.93 25.39
C GLN A 287 56.22 20.45 25.07
N SER A 288 55.39 20.12 24.08
CA SER A 288 55.62 20.17 22.62
C SER A 288 56.68 19.18 22.13
N ASP A 289 56.20 18.02 21.66
CA ASP A 289 56.94 17.19 20.70
C ASP A 289 56.07 16.84 19.50
N ARG A 290 56.66 16.93 18.31
CA ARG A 290 55.97 16.69 17.03
C ARG A 290 56.17 15.25 16.61
N HIS A 291 55.09 14.47 16.50
CA HIS A 291 55.07 13.25 15.68
C HIS A 291 53.88 13.30 14.71
N GLY A 292 54.14 12.91 13.45
CA GLY A 292 53.23 13.16 12.32
C GLY A 292 51.96 12.30 12.36
N VAL A 293 50.82 12.91 12.70
CA VAL A 293 49.52 12.25 12.60
C VAL A 293 48.94 12.43 11.19
N ILE A 294 48.89 11.33 10.43
CA ILE A 294 48.15 11.26 9.16
C ILE A 294 46.67 11.51 9.47
N LYS A 295 46.13 12.66 9.04
CA LYS A 295 44.71 13.01 9.16
C LYS A 295 43.84 12.14 8.24
N LYS A 296 43.63 10.88 8.59
CA LYS A 296 42.47 10.12 8.06
C LYS A 296 41.20 10.85 8.50
N SER A 297 40.31 11.15 7.55
CA SER A 297 39.19 12.05 7.81
C SER A 297 38.27 11.53 8.90
N SER A 298 37.87 12.39 9.84
CA SER A 298 36.97 12.04 10.97
C SER A 298 35.64 11.44 10.49
N LYS A 299 35.18 11.85 9.30
CA LYS A 299 34.00 11.29 8.63
C LYS A 299 34.13 9.80 8.28
N SER A 300 35.34 9.27 8.05
CA SER A 300 35.55 7.85 7.78
C SER A 300 35.43 7.02 9.06
N TYR A 301 36.09 7.46 10.13
CA TYR A 301 36.09 6.76 11.43
C TYR A 301 34.68 6.72 12.06
N ILE A 302 33.95 7.84 12.04
CA ILE A 302 32.57 7.88 12.56
C ILE A 302 31.66 6.94 11.78
N LYS A 303 31.75 6.89 10.43
CA LYS A 303 30.96 5.95 9.62
C LYS A 303 31.26 4.49 9.96
N GLN A 304 32.54 4.14 10.16
CA GLN A 304 32.94 2.76 10.48
C GLN A 304 32.43 2.33 11.86
N VAL A 305 32.60 3.18 12.89
CA VAL A 305 32.09 2.91 14.25
C VAL A 305 30.55 2.80 14.28
N THR A 306 29.83 3.60 13.49
CA THR A 306 28.37 3.49 13.38
C THR A 306 27.94 2.20 12.67
N LEU A 307 28.66 1.78 11.63
CA LEU A 307 28.37 0.54 10.89
C LEU A 307 28.59 -0.70 11.75
N GLU A 308 29.70 -0.79 12.49
CA GLU A 308 29.98 -1.93 13.37
C GLU A 308 28.95 -2.04 14.52
N ARG A 309 28.49 -0.91 15.08
CA ARG A 309 27.41 -0.89 16.08
C ARG A 309 26.08 -1.39 15.50
N LEU A 310 25.73 -0.99 14.27
CA LEU A 310 24.54 -1.49 13.57
C LEU A 310 24.61 -2.99 13.28
N ILE A 311 25.76 -3.50 12.82
CA ILE A 311 25.98 -4.93 12.57
C ILE A 311 25.91 -5.74 13.87
N SER A 312 26.49 -5.23 14.96
CA SER A 312 26.42 -5.88 16.29
C SER A 312 24.99 -5.93 16.83
N PHE A 313 24.25 -4.81 16.74
CA PHE A 313 22.84 -4.75 17.14
C PHE A 313 21.96 -5.71 16.31
N ALA A 314 22.15 -5.75 14.99
CA ALA A 314 21.44 -6.67 14.10
C ALA A 314 21.72 -8.13 14.48
N LYS A 315 22.99 -8.52 14.66
CA LYS A 315 23.37 -9.88 15.11
C LYS A 315 22.74 -10.25 16.46
N SER A 316 22.76 -9.32 17.42
CA SER A 316 22.15 -9.51 18.75
C SER A 316 20.64 -9.76 18.65
N LYS A 317 19.91 -8.94 17.87
CA LYS A 317 18.47 -9.13 17.66
C LYS A 317 18.14 -10.41 16.90
N THR A 318 18.87 -10.73 15.83
CA THR A 318 18.65 -11.98 15.08
C THR A 318 18.86 -13.21 15.96
N ASN A 319 19.94 -13.26 16.75
CA ASN A 319 20.19 -14.38 17.66
C ASN A 319 19.12 -14.50 18.75
N SER A 320 18.61 -13.38 19.27
CA SER A 320 17.50 -13.37 20.24
C SER A 320 16.19 -13.89 19.63
N TYR A 321 15.89 -13.53 18.38
CA TYR A 321 14.71 -14.02 17.67
C TYR A 321 14.81 -15.50 17.30
N VAL A 322 15.96 -15.95 16.77
CA VAL A 322 16.21 -17.36 16.44
C VAL A 322 16.08 -18.23 17.69
N LYS A 323 16.72 -17.86 18.80
CA LYS A 323 16.66 -18.63 20.05
C LYS A 323 15.25 -18.69 20.65
N ASN A 324 14.45 -17.63 20.54
CA ASN A 324 13.03 -17.66 20.95
C ASN A 324 12.15 -18.51 20.02
N TYR A 325 12.47 -18.56 18.73
CA TYR A 325 11.76 -19.38 17.76
C TYR A 325 12.08 -20.87 17.94
N GLU A 326 13.35 -21.21 18.16
CA GLU A 326 13.80 -22.57 18.49
C GLU A 326 13.18 -23.07 19.79
N LEU A 327 13.25 -22.28 20.88
CA LEU A 327 12.65 -22.66 22.16
C LEU A 327 11.13 -22.92 22.05
N LYS A 328 10.41 -22.10 21.27
CA LYS A 328 8.98 -22.29 21.01
C LYS A 328 8.70 -23.48 20.10
N ARG A 329 9.53 -23.70 19.07
CA ARG A 329 9.42 -24.87 18.18
C ARG A 329 9.58 -26.14 18.99
N ASP A 330 10.59 -26.23 19.84
CA ASP A 330 10.90 -27.45 20.60
C ASP A 330 9.81 -27.75 21.66
N GLN A 331 9.22 -26.70 22.26
CA GLN A 331 8.02 -26.83 23.12
C GLN A 331 6.78 -27.27 22.33
N LEU A 332 6.56 -26.72 21.13
CA LEU A 332 5.47 -27.15 20.24
C LEU A 332 5.68 -28.59 19.74
N GLU A 333 6.91 -28.99 19.43
CA GLU A 333 7.20 -30.32 18.88
C GLU A 333 6.96 -31.44 19.90
N HIS A 334 7.16 -31.16 21.20
CA HIS A 334 6.88 -32.09 22.29
C HIS A 334 5.38 -32.15 22.66
N ASP A 335 4.71 -31.00 22.79
CA ASP A 335 3.35 -30.93 23.35
C ASP A 335 2.21 -31.01 22.33
N LEU A 336 2.46 -30.66 21.06
CA LEU A 336 1.41 -30.48 20.06
C LEU A 336 0.71 -31.78 19.62
N PRO A 337 1.37 -32.96 19.51
CA PRO A 337 0.69 -34.21 19.17
C PRO A 337 -0.37 -34.60 20.20
N ASP A 338 -0.03 -34.49 21.50
CA ASP A 338 -0.93 -34.85 22.59
C ASP A 338 -2.03 -33.81 22.76
N LYS A 339 -1.72 -32.52 22.72
CA LYS A 339 -2.72 -31.44 22.79
C LYS A 339 -3.68 -31.43 21.61
N LEU A 340 -3.22 -31.73 20.38
CA LEU A 340 -4.13 -31.91 19.24
C LEU A 340 -5.03 -33.12 19.44
N THR A 341 -4.49 -34.25 19.92
CA THR A 341 -5.27 -35.46 20.21
C THR A 341 -6.33 -35.21 21.29
N GLU A 342 -5.99 -34.43 22.32
CA GLU A 342 -6.91 -34.06 23.41
C GLU A 342 -7.99 -33.08 22.93
N VAL A 343 -7.62 -32.01 22.21
CA VAL A 343 -8.57 -31.06 21.62
C VAL A 343 -9.50 -31.74 20.61
N TRP A 344 -9.03 -32.74 19.85
CA TRP A 344 -9.89 -33.54 18.96
C TRP A 344 -10.88 -34.41 19.73
N LYS A 345 -10.48 -35.02 20.85
CA LYS A 345 -11.37 -35.83 21.70
C LYS A 345 -12.44 -35.00 22.40
N GLN A 346 -12.17 -33.71 22.65
CA GLN A 346 -13.06 -32.81 23.41
C GLN A 346 -13.88 -31.85 22.51
N GLY A 347 -13.59 -31.76 21.21
CA GLY A 347 -14.26 -30.84 20.29
C GLY A 347 -15.67 -31.29 19.88
N PRO A 348 -16.63 -30.36 19.66
CA PRO A 348 -18.03 -30.65 19.29
C PRO A 348 -18.22 -31.16 17.83
N MET A 349 -17.18 -31.72 17.21
CA MET A 349 -17.18 -32.22 15.83
C MET A 349 -16.61 -33.65 15.70
N SER A 350 -16.57 -34.38 16.81
CA SER A 350 -15.98 -35.73 16.92
C SER A 350 -16.72 -36.84 16.17
N SER A 351 -17.87 -36.56 15.55
CA SER A 351 -18.76 -37.56 14.90
C SER A 351 -18.83 -37.50 13.37
N GLY A 352 -17.93 -36.79 12.68
CA GLY A 352 -17.94 -36.76 11.21
C GLY A 352 -16.70 -36.28 10.46
N ILE A 353 -15.69 -35.72 11.14
CA ILE A 353 -14.43 -35.27 10.49
C ILE A 353 -13.35 -36.37 10.51
N SER A 354 -13.47 -37.36 11.40
CA SER A 354 -12.64 -38.58 11.44
C SER A 354 -12.63 -39.34 10.11
N ASP A 355 -13.73 -39.23 9.36
CA ASP A 355 -14.02 -40.07 8.19
C ASP A 355 -13.48 -39.46 6.90
N ILE A 356 -12.84 -38.27 6.96
CA ILE A 356 -12.15 -37.65 5.83
C ILE A 356 -10.80 -38.37 5.64
N PRO A 357 -10.65 -39.30 4.67
CA PRO A 357 -9.56 -40.28 4.70
C PRO A 357 -8.18 -39.65 4.47
N ILE A 358 -8.15 -38.42 3.95
CA ILE A 358 -6.93 -37.66 3.69
C ILE A 358 -6.43 -36.84 4.89
N LEU A 359 -7.29 -36.50 5.86
CA LEU A 359 -6.92 -35.51 6.89
C LEU A 359 -5.79 -36.01 7.79
N ILE A 360 -5.86 -37.28 8.21
CA ILE A 360 -4.82 -37.92 9.04
C ILE A 360 -3.48 -38.06 8.27
N PRO A 361 -3.43 -38.62 7.04
CA PRO A 361 -2.22 -38.59 6.20
C PRO A 361 -1.64 -37.19 6.02
N TRP A 362 -2.50 -36.20 5.72
CA TRP A 362 -2.10 -34.82 5.47
C TRP A 362 -1.47 -34.15 6.69
N MET A 363 -2.07 -34.28 7.87
CA MET A 363 -1.49 -33.79 9.12
C MET A 363 -0.14 -34.47 9.41
N LYS A 364 -0.08 -35.81 9.34
CA LYS A 364 1.16 -36.58 9.59
C LYS A 364 2.30 -36.13 8.68
N ASN A 365 2.04 -36.02 7.38
CA ASN A 365 3.03 -35.60 6.39
C ASN A 365 3.49 -34.14 6.60
N THR A 366 2.57 -33.26 6.99
CA THR A 366 2.90 -31.86 7.31
C THR A 366 3.87 -31.81 8.49
N PHE A 367 3.56 -32.49 9.61
CA PHE A 367 4.47 -32.57 10.76
C PHE A 367 5.83 -33.18 10.41
N GLU A 368 5.85 -34.28 9.67
CA GLU A 368 7.11 -34.93 9.26
C GLU A 368 7.94 -34.05 8.30
N ASN A 369 7.32 -33.21 7.47
CA ASN A 369 8.05 -32.24 6.65
C ASN A 369 8.53 -31.02 7.44
N PHE A 370 7.81 -30.58 8.48
CA PHE A 370 8.29 -29.53 9.39
C PHE A 370 9.59 -29.90 10.12
N LYS A 371 9.80 -31.18 10.44
CA LYS A 371 11.03 -31.70 11.05
C LYS A 371 12.23 -31.76 10.08
N LYS A 372 11.98 -31.73 8.77
CA LYS A 372 13.03 -31.91 7.75
C LYS A 372 13.72 -30.61 7.42
N GLN A 373 15.00 -30.73 7.04
CA GLN A 373 15.75 -29.61 6.45
C GLN A 373 15.02 -29.08 5.22
N LYS A 374 15.08 -27.75 5.02
CA LYS A 374 14.52 -27.08 3.83
C LYS A 374 14.96 -27.82 2.56
N ASN A 375 14.01 -28.01 1.64
CA ASN A 375 14.17 -28.67 0.34
C ASN A 375 14.26 -30.21 0.37
N LYS A 376 14.07 -30.88 1.52
CA LYS A 376 13.99 -32.36 1.62
C LYS A 376 12.59 -32.87 1.99
N PHE A 377 11.55 -32.19 1.50
CA PHE A 377 10.17 -32.58 1.75
C PHE A 377 9.77 -33.80 0.92
N THR A 378 9.13 -34.76 1.57
CA THR A 378 8.53 -35.95 0.94
C THR A 378 7.02 -35.86 1.10
N TYR A 379 6.25 -36.32 0.12
CA TYR A 379 4.80 -36.25 0.18
C TYR A 379 4.21 -37.65 0.01
N ASP A 380 3.31 -38.05 0.89
CA ASP A 380 2.53 -39.27 0.72
C ASP A 380 1.73 -39.26 -0.61
N ASN A 381 1.52 -40.43 -1.21
CA ASN A 381 0.81 -40.56 -2.48
C ASN A 381 -0.61 -39.97 -2.44
N LEU A 382 -1.34 -40.10 -1.33
CA LEU A 382 -2.68 -39.51 -1.18
C LEU A 382 -2.63 -37.99 -1.22
N ILE A 383 -1.58 -37.38 -0.67
CA ILE A 383 -1.38 -35.93 -0.66
C ILE A 383 -0.92 -35.44 -2.03
N GLN A 384 -0.11 -36.23 -2.74
CA GLN A 384 0.25 -35.96 -4.13
C GLN A 384 -0.98 -35.98 -5.05
N GLN A 385 -1.88 -36.96 -4.90
CA GLN A 385 -3.14 -37.04 -5.63
C GLN A 385 -4.10 -35.90 -5.28
N PHE A 386 -4.19 -35.51 -4.01
CA PHE A 386 -5.00 -34.35 -3.59
C PHE A 386 -4.43 -33.02 -4.07
N ALA A 387 -3.11 -32.84 -4.01
CA ALA A 387 -2.44 -31.67 -4.57
C ALA A 387 -2.73 -31.54 -6.07
N LEU A 388 -2.73 -32.67 -6.81
CA LEU A 388 -3.11 -32.74 -8.21
C LEU A 388 -4.59 -32.38 -8.43
N LEU A 389 -5.52 -32.97 -7.68
CA LEU A 389 -6.96 -32.63 -7.75
C LEU A 389 -7.22 -31.15 -7.47
N LEU A 390 -6.57 -30.60 -6.42
CA LEU A 390 -6.66 -29.20 -6.05
C LEU A 390 -6.13 -28.27 -7.14
N PHE A 391 -5.04 -28.66 -7.82
CA PHE A 391 -4.47 -27.91 -8.93
C PHE A 391 -5.36 -27.96 -10.19
N ILE A 392 -5.95 -29.11 -10.51
CA ILE A 392 -6.86 -29.27 -11.66
C ILE A 392 -8.17 -28.49 -11.43
N LEU A 393 -8.78 -28.62 -10.24
CA LEU A 393 -10.09 -28.03 -9.94
C LEU A 393 -10.02 -26.54 -9.56
N GLY A 394 -8.98 -26.13 -8.81
CA GLY A 394 -8.79 -24.75 -8.36
C GLY A 394 -7.90 -23.91 -9.29
N GLY A 395 -7.18 -24.54 -10.21
CA GLY A 395 -6.16 -23.88 -11.04
C GLY A 395 -4.90 -23.49 -10.28
N ARG A 396 -3.86 -23.11 -11.04
CA ARG A 396 -2.53 -22.74 -10.53
C ARG A 396 -2.55 -21.69 -9.41
N ASN A 397 -3.39 -20.67 -9.53
CA ASN A 397 -3.43 -19.55 -8.59
C ASN A 397 -4.02 -19.94 -7.23
N CYS A 398 -5.10 -20.73 -7.21
CA CYS A 398 -5.68 -21.23 -5.97
C CYS A 398 -4.71 -22.20 -5.26
N TYR A 399 -4.08 -23.08 -6.04
CA TYR A 399 -3.08 -24.01 -5.53
C TYR A 399 -1.88 -23.29 -4.89
N GLU A 400 -1.28 -22.31 -5.58
CA GLU A 400 -0.17 -21.52 -5.05
C GLU A 400 -0.56 -20.72 -3.82
N PHE A 401 -1.75 -20.11 -3.81
CA PHE A 401 -2.27 -19.43 -2.61
C PHE A 401 -2.34 -20.37 -1.40
N LEU A 402 -2.92 -21.57 -1.56
CA LEU A 402 -3.02 -22.54 -0.48
C LEU A 402 -1.65 -23.08 -0.05
N ARG A 403 -0.75 -23.36 -1.00
CA ARG A 403 0.63 -23.81 -0.73
C ARG A 403 1.46 -22.79 0.05
N LEU A 404 1.30 -21.51 -0.26
CA LEU A 404 2.01 -20.41 0.43
C LEU A 404 1.47 -20.17 1.84
N ASN A 405 0.16 -20.35 2.06
CA ASN A 405 -0.46 -20.22 3.39
C ASN A 405 -0.32 -21.47 4.27
N LEU A 406 -0.09 -22.65 3.66
CA LEU A 406 0.09 -23.93 4.35
C LEU A 406 1.49 -24.50 4.07
N PRO A 407 2.56 -23.86 4.59
CA PRO A 407 3.94 -24.23 4.29
C PRO A 407 4.21 -25.69 4.68
N THR A 408 4.95 -26.41 3.82
CA THR A 408 5.29 -27.85 3.93
C THR A 408 4.14 -28.85 3.74
N ALA A 409 2.88 -28.38 3.72
CA ALA A 409 1.70 -29.24 3.64
C ALA A 409 1.34 -29.69 2.21
N LEU A 410 1.74 -28.90 1.20
CA LEU A 410 1.56 -29.18 -0.23
C LEU A 410 2.91 -29.14 -0.95
N CYS A 411 3.05 -29.95 -2.00
CA CYS A 411 4.27 -30.03 -2.81
C CYS A 411 4.49 -28.79 -3.69
N HIS A 412 5.64 -28.70 -4.36
CA HIS A 412 5.89 -27.60 -5.31
C HIS A 412 5.08 -27.82 -6.59
N VAL A 413 4.64 -26.74 -7.27
CA VAL A 413 3.88 -26.85 -8.53
C VAL A 413 4.60 -27.72 -9.57
N SER A 414 5.92 -27.62 -9.68
CA SER A 414 6.73 -28.48 -10.58
C SER A 414 6.58 -29.98 -10.31
N ASN A 415 6.30 -30.39 -9.07
CA ASN A 415 6.02 -31.79 -8.74
C ASN A 415 4.60 -32.18 -9.19
N VAL A 416 3.63 -31.26 -9.11
CA VAL A 416 2.28 -31.48 -9.63
C VAL A 416 2.27 -31.56 -11.16
N GLU A 417 2.99 -30.66 -11.83
CA GLU A 417 3.20 -30.68 -13.30
C GLU A 417 3.94 -31.94 -13.78
N LEU A 418 4.77 -32.56 -12.92
CA LEU A 418 5.36 -33.87 -13.18
C LEU A 418 4.35 -35.01 -12.98
N LEU A 419 3.53 -34.95 -11.92
CA LEU A 419 2.46 -35.92 -11.66
C LEU A 419 1.38 -35.93 -12.75
N MET A 420 1.05 -34.76 -13.33
CA MET A 420 0.16 -34.65 -14.49
C MET A 420 0.70 -35.46 -15.67
N ARG A 421 1.93 -35.15 -16.12
CA ARG A 421 2.58 -35.83 -17.26
C ARG A 421 2.73 -37.34 -17.03
N ASN A 422 3.08 -37.75 -15.81
CA ASN A 422 3.21 -39.16 -15.45
C ASN A 422 1.87 -39.92 -15.43
N ASN A 423 0.74 -39.21 -15.29
CA ASN A 423 -0.60 -39.81 -15.36
C ASN A 423 -1.13 -39.81 -16.80
N GLU A 424 -0.80 -38.81 -17.61
CA GLU A 424 -1.07 -38.81 -19.06
C GLU A 424 -0.41 -40.02 -19.74
N GLN A 425 0.87 -40.26 -19.47
CA GLN A 425 1.65 -41.40 -19.99
C GLN A 425 1.17 -42.79 -19.54
N LYS A 426 0.29 -42.88 -18.53
CA LYS A 426 -0.29 -44.16 -18.07
C LYS A 426 -1.63 -44.48 -18.74
N ASN A 427 -2.23 -43.49 -19.39
CA ASN A 427 -3.52 -43.62 -20.07
C ASN A 427 -3.36 -43.79 -21.59
N THR A 428 -2.12 -43.80 -22.08
CA THR A 428 -1.68 -44.13 -23.45
C THR A 428 -1.01 -45.49 -23.48
#